data_AF-A0AA88UAR0-F1
#
_entry.id   AF-A0AA88UAR0-F1
#
_cell.length_a   1.000
_cell.length_b   1.000
_cell.length_c   1.000
_cell.angle_alpha   90.00
_cell.angle_beta   90.00
_cell.angle_gamma   90.00
#
_symmetry.space_group_name_H-M   'P 1'
#
loop_
_entity.id
_entity.type
_entity.pdbx_description
1 polymer ?
#
loop_
_entity_poly.entity_id
_entity_poly.type
_entity_poly.pdbx_seq_one_letter_code
_entity_poly.pdbx_strand_id
1 'polypeptide(L)'
;MQPKNGRQREFPTIGIDLGTTYSCVAVWQRDRVEIITNDQGHRTTPSYVAFTDTERLIGDAAKNQVAQNSTNTVFDAKRLIGRRFTDDTVQSDMKLWSFKVIAGTNDKPMIVVNYKGQEKQLAAEEISSMVLVKMREIAEAYLGSAVKNAVVSVPAYFNDAQRQATKDAGVIAGLNVLRIINEPTAAAIAYGFEKKGTAVCVRNVLIFDLGGGTFDVSLLTMEGGEFEVKATAGDTHLGGEDFDNRMVNHFVQEFKRKHRKDISGDPRALRKLRVACERAKRTLSSTVQTQIEVDCLFEGIDFFTNFT
;
A
#
# COMPACT_ATOMS: atom_id res chain seq x y z
N MET A 1 -17.15 6.74 52.15
CA MET A 1 -17.11 6.06 50.83
C MET A 1 -16.26 6.93 49.89
N GLN A 2 -15.04 6.48 49.58
CA GLN A 2 -14.21 7.15 48.57
C GLN A 2 -14.75 6.80 47.17
N PRO A 3 -14.74 7.73 46.20
CA PRO A 3 -15.18 7.44 44.84
C PRO A 3 -14.17 6.49 44.19
N LYS A 4 -14.67 5.37 43.66
CA LYS A 4 -13.87 4.43 42.86
C LYS A 4 -13.34 5.15 41.63
N ASN A 5 -12.01 5.20 41.49
CA ASN A 5 -11.31 5.60 40.27
C ASN A 5 -11.97 4.96 39.04
N GLY A 6 -12.50 5.80 38.14
CA GLY A 6 -12.93 5.36 36.83
C GLY A 6 -11.72 4.82 36.09
N ARG A 7 -11.66 3.51 35.85
CA ARG A 7 -10.72 2.94 34.89
C ARG A 7 -11.00 3.61 33.55
N GLN A 8 -10.07 4.43 33.06
CA GLN A 8 -10.08 4.83 31.65
C GLN A 8 -10.14 3.54 30.84
N ARG A 9 -11.10 3.45 29.91
CA ARG A 9 -11.15 2.33 28.97
C ARG A 9 -9.87 2.37 28.16
N GLU A 10 -8.99 1.42 28.43
CA GLU A 10 -7.75 1.26 27.69
C GLU A 10 -8.10 0.64 26.34
N PHE A 11 -8.05 1.45 25.27
CA PHE A 11 -8.32 0.96 23.93
C PHE A 11 -7.11 0.17 23.42
N PRO A 12 -7.31 -0.95 22.71
CA PRO A 12 -6.22 -1.67 22.06
C PRO A 12 -5.39 -0.75 21.17
N THR A 13 -4.09 -1.02 21.10
CA THR A 13 -3.17 -0.36 20.19
C THR A 13 -2.81 -1.32 19.06
N ILE A 14 -2.91 -0.86 17.83
CA ILE A 14 -2.57 -1.63 16.63
C ILE A 14 -1.33 -1.07 15.94
N GLY A 15 -0.57 -1.95 15.27
CA GLY A 15 0.45 -1.56 14.31
C GLY A 15 -0.15 -1.60 12.91
N ILE A 16 0.01 -0.53 12.14
CA ILE A 16 -0.43 -0.46 10.75
C ILE A 16 0.79 -0.22 9.87
N ASP A 17 1.01 -1.14 8.93
CA ASP A 17 1.85 -0.89 7.78
C ASP A 17 1.01 -0.28 6.67
N LEU A 18 1.18 1.01 6.43
CA LEU A 18 0.49 1.73 5.36
C LEU A 18 1.37 1.70 4.11
N GLY A 19 1.37 0.59 3.37
CA GLY A 19 2.19 0.44 2.17
C GLY A 19 1.60 1.12 0.94
N THR A 20 2.43 1.32 -0.08
CA THR A 20 2.06 1.98 -1.35
C THR A 20 0.94 1.22 -2.07
N THR A 21 1.08 -0.11 -2.20
CA THR A 21 0.14 -0.97 -2.93
C THR A 21 -0.75 -1.81 -2.02
N TYR A 22 -0.24 -2.20 -0.86
CA TYR A 22 -0.93 -3.02 0.14
C TYR A 22 -0.64 -2.49 1.53
N SER A 23 -1.61 -2.59 2.41
CA SER A 23 -1.50 -2.29 3.83
C SER A 23 -1.70 -3.55 4.67
N CYS A 24 -1.07 -3.58 5.84
CA CYS A 24 -1.17 -4.67 6.81
C CYS A 24 -1.54 -4.10 8.18
N VAL A 25 -2.31 -4.86 8.96
CA VAL A 25 -2.63 -4.49 10.34
C VAL A 25 -2.33 -5.65 11.27
N ALA A 26 -1.69 -5.32 12.39
CA ALA A 26 -1.25 -6.26 13.39
C ALA A 26 -1.61 -5.77 14.80
N VAL A 27 -1.75 -6.71 15.73
CA VAL A 27 -1.95 -6.42 17.15
C VAL A 27 -0.94 -7.20 17.99
N TRP A 28 -0.43 -6.57 19.04
CA TRP A 28 0.34 -7.28 20.07
C TRP A 28 -0.61 -7.75 21.17
N GLN A 29 -0.77 -9.06 21.32
CA GLN A 29 -1.57 -9.64 22.39
C GLN A 29 -0.99 -10.99 22.83
N ARG A 30 -1.12 -11.32 24.11
CA ARG A 30 -0.63 -12.60 24.68
C ARG A 30 0.85 -12.85 24.37
N ASP A 31 1.66 -11.80 24.53
CA ASP A 31 3.11 -11.79 24.29
C ASP A 31 3.56 -12.20 22.88
N ARG A 32 2.69 -12.01 21.88
CA ARG A 32 3.01 -12.25 20.48
C ARG A 32 2.37 -11.21 19.56
N VAL A 33 2.95 -11.06 18.38
CA VAL A 33 2.34 -10.32 17.27
C VAL A 33 1.37 -11.24 16.55
N GLU A 34 0.16 -10.76 16.32
CA GLU A 34 -0.84 -11.41 15.48
C GLU A 34 -1.17 -10.52 14.28
N ILE A 35 -0.94 -11.04 13.07
CA ILE A 35 -1.34 -10.39 11.82
C ILE A 35 -2.82 -10.67 11.58
N ILE A 36 -3.61 -9.62 11.40
CA ILE A 36 -5.06 -9.73 11.28
C ILE A 36 -5.44 -9.88 9.81
N THR A 37 -6.27 -10.88 9.50
CA THR A 37 -6.81 -11.06 8.16
C THR A 37 -8.01 -10.16 7.93
N ASN A 38 -8.16 -9.66 6.71
CA ASN A 38 -9.34 -8.91 6.31
C ASN A 38 -10.58 -9.80 6.10
N ASP A 39 -11.68 -9.19 5.66
CA ASP A 39 -12.96 -9.85 5.39
C ASP A 39 -12.92 -10.91 4.27
N GLN A 40 -11.89 -10.89 3.42
CA GLN A 40 -11.62 -11.91 2.40
C GLN A 40 -10.62 -12.98 2.88
N GLY A 41 -10.15 -12.91 4.13
CA GLY A 41 -9.15 -13.83 4.68
C GLY A 41 -7.71 -13.51 4.27
N HIS A 42 -7.45 -12.38 3.62
CA HIS A 42 -6.09 -11.96 3.24
C HIS A 42 -5.38 -11.26 4.41
N ARG A 43 -4.10 -11.55 4.60
CA ARG A 43 -3.25 -10.88 5.63
C ARG A 43 -2.84 -9.46 5.26
N THR A 44 -3.02 -9.07 4.02
CA THR A 44 -2.79 -7.71 3.53
C THR A 44 -3.99 -7.26 2.72
N THR A 45 -4.28 -5.98 2.76
CA THR A 45 -5.41 -5.36 2.05
C THR A 45 -4.89 -4.36 1.04
N PRO A 46 -5.36 -4.34 -0.21
CA PRO A 46 -4.92 -3.35 -1.19
C PRO A 46 -5.10 -1.91 -0.70
N SER A 47 -4.10 -1.05 -0.93
CA SER A 47 -4.17 0.39 -0.63
C SER A 47 -4.94 1.15 -1.71
N TYR A 48 -6.17 0.71 -1.97
CA TYR A 48 -7.05 1.20 -3.04
C TYR A 48 -8.31 1.81 -2.45
N VAL A 49 -8.75 2.93 -3.02
CA VAL A 49 -10.01 3.60 -2.68
C VAL A 49 -10.75 3.94 -3.97
N ALA A 50 -11.98 3.45 -4.12
CA ALA A 50 -12.82 3.75 -5.27
C ALA A 50 -14.07 4.51 -4.85
N PHE A 51 -14.49 5.44 -5.71
CA PHE A 51 -15.66 6.27 -5.52
C PHE A 51 -16.72 5.90 -6.56
N THR A 52 -17.94 5.68 -6.12
CA THR A 52 -19.09 5.37 -6.98
C THR A 52 -20.22 6.37 -6.75
N ASP A 53 -21.33 6.21 -7.47
CA ASP A 53 -22.51 7.05 -7.26
C ASP A 53 -23.20 6.82 -5.92
N THR A 54 -22.92 5.69 -5.25
CA THR A 54 -23.61 5.28 -4.02
C THR A 54 -22.68 5.27 -2.81
N GLU A 55 -21.44 4.79 -2.97
CA GLU A 55 -20.57 4.45 -1.85
C GLU A 55 -19.08 4.60 -2.16
N ARG A 56 -18.26 4.42 -1.12
CA ARG A 56 -16.81 4.35 -1.24
C ARG A 56 -16.40 2.91 -0.99
N LEU A 57 -15.67 2.33 -1.93
CA LEU A 57 -15.10 1.01 -1.79
C LEU A 57 -13.64 1.16 -1.38
N ILE A 58 -13.15 0.31 -0.48
CA ILE A 58 -11.77 0.36 0.03
C ILE A 58 -11.22 -1.07 0.06
N GLY A 59 -9.95 -1.25 -0.30
CA GLY A 59 -9.30 -2.56 -0.27
C GLY A 59 -9.62 -3.43 -1.48
N ASP A 60 -9.88 -4.70 -1.24
CA ASP A 60 -10.15 -5.69 -2.30
C ASP A 60 -11.33 -5.28 -3.18
N ALA A 61 -12.40 -4.75 -2.58
CA ALA A 61 -13.57 -4.26 -3.32
C ALA A 61 -13.20 -3.15 -4.32
N ALA A 62 -12.36 -2.19 -3.92
CA ALA A 62 -11.89 -1.13 -4.80
C ALA A 62 -10.97 -1.67 -5.91
N LYS A 63 -10.02 -2.55 -5.56
CA LYS A 63 -9.10 -3.18 -6.51
C LYS A 63 -9.82 -4.01 -7.56
N ASN A 64 -10.89 -4.71 -7.20
CA ASN A 64 -11.64 -5.59 -8.12
C ASN A 64 -12.38 -4.83 -9.23
N GLN A 65 -12.89 -3.62 -8.95
CA GLN A 65 -13.67 -2.82 -9.92
C GLN A 65 -12.85 -1.80 -10.71
N VAL A 66 -11.53 -1.70 -10.46
CA VAL A 66 -10.64 -0.73 -11.12
C VAL A 66 -10.68 -0.78 -12.65
N ALA A 67 -10.93 -1.95 -13.25
CA ALA A 67 -11.00 -2.09 -14.71
C ALA A 67 -12.27 -1.47 -15.32
N GLN A 68 -13.32 -1.28 -14.52
CA GLN A 68 -14.59 -0.69 -14.95
C GLN A 68 -14.70 0.79 -14.53
N ASN A 69 -14.01 1.19 -13.46
CA ASN A 69 -14.09 2.52 -12.87
C ASN A 69 -12.70 3.12 -12.59
N SER A 70 -11.82 3.10 -13.59
CA SER A 70 -10.40 3.43 -13.43
C SER A 70 -10.14 4.89 -13.05
N THR A 71 -10.95 5.84 -13.52
CA THR A 71 -10.77 7.28 -13.26
C THR A 71 -11.19 7.70 -11.86
N ASN A 72 -12.06 6.93 -11.20
CA ASN A 72 -12.49 7.17 -9.81
C ASN A 72 -11.94 6.13 -8.84
N THR A 73 -10.94 5.36 -9.25
CA THR A 73 -10.24 4.40 -8.38
C THR A 73 -8.82 4.88 -8.15
N VAL A 74 -8.56 5.31 -6.92
CA VAL A 74 -7.29 5.88 -6.48
C VAL A 74 -6.44 4.79 -5.85
N PHE A 75 -5.18 4.75 -6.24
CA PHE A 75 -4.10 3.91 -5.70
C PHE A 75 -2.82 4.75 -5.66
N ASP A 76 -1.75 4.24 -5.03
CA ASP A 76 -0.47 4.95 -4.88
C ASP A 76 -0.54 6.31 -4.19
N ALA A 77 -1.58 6.59 -3.41
CA ALA A 77 -1.71 7.86 -2.70
C ALA A 77 -0.50 8.18 -1.80
N LYS A 78 0.21 7.15 -1.32
CA LYS A 78 1.46 7.28 -0.56
C LYS A 78 2.59 7.94 -1.36
N ARG A 79 2.58 7.86 -2.70
CA ARG A 79 3.54 8.58 -3.56
C ARG A 79 3.30 10.08 -3.57
N LEU A 80 2.05 10.51 -3.36
CA LEU A 80 1.62 11.92 -3.36
C LEU A 80 1.68 12.58 -1.97
N ILE A 81 1.60 11.79 -0.91
CA ILE A 81 1.47 12.32 0.46
C ILE A 81 2.66 13.23 0.82
N GLY A 82 2.37 14.43 1.31
CA GLY A 82 3.37 15.43 1.69
C GLY A 82 4.25 15.98 0.56
N ARG A 83 3.93 15.72 -0.71
CA ARG A 83 4.64 16.28 -1.87
C ARG A 83 3.97 17.53 -2.41
N ARG A 84 4.67 18.23 -3.30
CA ARG A 84 4.11 19.31 -4.11
C ARG A 84 3.72 18.81 -5.49
N PHE A 85 2.69 19.41 -6.07
CA PHE A 85 2.20 19.10 -7.40
C PHE A 85 3.29 19.32 -8.45
N THR A 86 4.12 20.36 -8.31
CA THR A 86 5.22 20.64 -9.25
C THR A 86 6.46 19.74 -9.09
N ASP A 87 6.52 18.86 -8.09
CA ASP A 87 7.69 17.97 -7.93
C ASP A 87 7.81 17.03 -9.16
N ASP A 88 9.01 16.89 -9.72
CA ASP A 88 9.27 16.07 -10.93
C ASP A 88 8.77 14.63 -10.82
N THR A 89 8.91 14.06 -9.61
CA THR A 89 8.39 12.72 -9.27
C THR A 89 6.87 12.64 -9.41
N VAL A 90 6.13 13.65 -8.93
CA VAL A 90 4.68 13.72 -9.06
C VAL A 90 4.28 13.88 -10.52
N GLN A 91 4.94 14.76 -11.26
CA GLN A 91 4.69 14.97 -12.70
C GLN A 91 4.96 13.71 -13.53
N SER A 92 5.93 12.90 -13.11
CA SER A 92 6.24 11.62 -13.77
C SER A 92 5.21 10.55 -13.44
N ASP A 93 4.85 10.40 -12.16
CA ASP A 93 3.87 9.41 -11.69
C ASP A 93 2.46 9.68 -12.24
N MET A 94 2.07 10.95 -12.38
CA MET A 94 0.79 11.36 -12.96
C MET A 94 0.55 10.85 -14.38
N LYS A 95 1.61 10.55 -15.14
CA LYS A 95 1.50 9.99 -16.50
C LYS A 95 1.08 8.52 -16.49
N LEU A 96 1.22 7.84 -15.35
CA LEU A 96 0.92 6.41 -15.18
C LEU A 96 -0.45 6.17 -14.55
N TRP A 97 -1.04 7.18 -13.92
CA TRP A 97 -2.33 7.06 -13.25
C TRP A 97 -3.52 7.31 -14.19
N SER A 98 -4.61 6.58 -13.95
CA SER A 98 -5.88 6.77 -14.66
C SER A 98 -6.75 7.87 -14.05
N PHE A 99 -6.52 8.23 -12.78
CA PHE A 99 -7.23 9.30 -12.11
C PHE A 99 -6.53 10.65 -12.30
N LYS A 100 -7.31 11.73 -12.25
CA LYS A 100 -6.79 13.08 -12.47
C LYS A 100 -6.22 13.64 -11.16
N VAL A 101 -5.06 14.30 -11.27
CA VAL A 101 -4.45 15.08 -10.18
C VAL A 101 -4.30 16.53 -10.66
N ILE A 102 -4.65 17.50 -9.83
CA ILE A 102 -4.56 18.93 -10.12
C ILE A 102 -3.78 19.66 -9.01
N ALA A 103 -3.27 20.85 -9.32
CA ALA A 103 -2.71 21.75 -8.32
C ALA A 103 -3.82 22.35 -7.45
N GLY A 104 -3.70 22.17 -6.14
CA GLY A 104 -4.50 22.84 -5.13
C GLY A 104 -3.79 24.05 -4.53
N THR A 105 -4.30 24.51 -3.39
CA THR A 105 -3.68 25.61 -2.62
C THR A 105 -2.26 25.24 -2.20
N ASN A 106 -1.34 26.22 -2.26
CA ASN A 106 0.07 26.05 -1.93
C ASN A 106 0.77 24.92 -2.71
N ASP A 107 0.38 24.74 -3.96
CA ASP A 107 0.93 23.72 -4.85
C ASP A 107 0.77 22.29 -4.32
N LYS A 108 -0.28 22.04 -3.52
CA LYS A 108 -0.58 20.70 -3.01
C LYS A 108 -1.27 19.86 -4.10
N PRO A 109 -0.85 18.61 -4.36
CA PRO A 109 -1.55 17.75 -5.31
C PRO A 109 -2.93 17.35 -4.77
N MET A 110 -3.97 17.57 -5.57
CA MET A 110 -5.35 17.22 -5.26
C MET A 110 -5.87 16.19 -6.26
N ILE A 111 -6.37 15.08 -5.75
CA ILE A 111 -6.92 13.96 -6.53
C ILE A 111 -8.38 14.27 -6.85
N VAL A 112 -8.73 14.23 -8.12
CA VAL A 112 -10.07 14.56 -8.61
C VAL A 112 -10.83 13.27 -8.91
N VAL A 113 -11.97 13.09 -8.25
CA VAL A 113 -12.86 11.94 -8.43
C VAL A 113 -14.31 12.40 -8.53
N ASN A 114 -15.16 11.63 -9.21
CA ASN A 114 -16.60 11.79 -9.14
C ASN A 114 -17.16 10.87 -8.05
N TYR A 115 -17.88 11.45 -7.09
CA TYR A 115 -18.53 10.73 -6.00
C TYR A 115 -19.94 11.26 -5.82
N LYS A 116 -20.94 10.37 -5.92
CA LYS A 116 -22.38 10.72 -5.84
C LYS A 116 -22.78 11.81 -6.84
N GLY A 117 -22.31 11.69 -8.08
CA GLY A 117 -22.58 12.66 -9.15
C GLY A 117 -21.90 14.03 -8.97
N GLN A 118 -21.00 14.19 -7.99
CA GLN A 118 -20.29 15.43 -7.74
C GLN A 118 -18.78 15.24 -7.88
N GLU A 119 -18.11 16.17 -8.55
CA GLU A 119 -16.65 16.25 -8.53
C GLU A 119 -16.18 16.59 -7.10
N LYS A 120 -15.23 15.81 -6.60
CA LYS A 120 -14.54 16.01 -5.33
C LYS A 120 -13.04 16.12 -5.59
N GLN A 121 -12.40 17.03 -4.86
CA GLN A 121 -10.96 17.20 -4.83
C GLN A 121 -10.48 16.77 -3.45
N LEU A 122 -9.66 15.72 -3.41
CA LEU A 122 -9.22 15.08 -2.17
C LEU A 122 -7.70 15.12 -2.08
N ALA A 123 -7.19 15.45 -0.91
CA ALA A 123 -5.77 15.36 -0.62
C ALA A 123 -5.32 13.89 -0.44
N ALA A 124 -4.03 13.63 -0.61
CA ALA A 124 -3.45 12.29 -0.46
C ALA A 124 -3.64 11.72 0.95
N GLU A 125 -3.58 12.56 1.99
CA GLU A 125 -3.86 12.17 3.38
C GLU A 125 -5.34 11.81 3.60
N GLU A 126 -6.29 12.41 2.87
CA GLU A 126 -7.70 12.03 2.96
C GLU A 126 -7.91 10.64 2.37
N ILE A 127 -7.28 10.33 1.22
CA ILE A 127 -7.31 8.97 0.64
C ILE A 127 -6.65 7.97 1.58
N SER A 128 -5.48 8.31 2.12
CA SER A 128 -4.74 7.46 3.06
C SER A 128 -5.54 7.23 4.35
N SER A 129 -6.29 8.23 4.82
CA SER A 129 -7.18 8.09 5.97
C SER A 129 -8.27 7.05 5.75
N MET A 130 -8.80 6.93 4.53
CA MET A 130 -9.80 5.92 4.20
C MET A 130 -9.21 4.51 4.29
N VAL A 131 -7.97 4.33 3.82
CA VAL A 131 -7.24 3.05 4.00
C VAL A 131 -7.02 2.76 5.48
N LEU A 132 -6.60 3.76 6.28
CA LEU A 132 -6.42 3.60 7.73
C LEU A 132 -7.74 3.29 8.46
N VAL A 133 -8.87 3.86 8.03
CA VAL A 133 -10.21 3.50 8.53
C VAL A 133 -10.49 2.03 8.26
N LYS A 134 -10.24 1.53 7.05
CA LYS A 134 -10.43 0.10 6.74
C LYS A 134 -9.51 -0.79 7.59
N MET A 135 -8.27 -0.38 7.85
CA MET A 135 -7.35 -1.14 8.72
C MET A 135 -7.85 -1.18 10.17
N ARG A 136 -8.37 -0.05 10.67
CA ARG A 136 -9.02 0.03 11.98
C ARG A 136 -10.23 -0.89 12.05
N GLU A 137 -11.13 -0.83 11.07
CA GLU A 137 -12.34 -1.67 11.02
C GLU A 137 -12.03 -3.16 11.00
N ILE A 138 -11.00 -3.58 10.25
CA ILE A 138 -10.50 -4.96 10.25
C ILE A 138 -10.04 -5.36 11.66
N ALA A 139 -9.28 -4.51 12.33
CA ALA A 139 -8.83 -4.77 13.70
C ALA A 139 -9.98 -4.77 14.72
N GLU A 140 -10.95 -3.87 14.58
CA GLU A 140 -12.13 -3.78 15.44
C GLU A 140 -13.01 -5.03 15.32
N ALA A 141 -13.22 -5.52 14.09
CA ALA A 141 -13.93 -6.77 13.82
C ALA A 141 -13.22 -7.97 14.45
N TYR A 142 -11.89 -8.01 14.38
CA TYR A 142 -11.08 -9.08 14.97
C TYR A 142 -11.07 -9.05 16.50
N LEU A 143 -10.91 -7.87 17.10
CA LEU A 143 -10.79 -7.69 18.55
C LEU A 143 -12.14 -7.64 19.27
N GLY A 144 -13.25 -7.43 18.55
CA GLY A 144 -14.58 -7.24 19.14
C GLY A 144 -14.70 -5.99 20.00
N SER A 145 -13.80 -5.00 19.81
CA SER A 145 -13.76 -3.76 20.58
C SER A 145 -13.26 -2.60 19.73
N ALA A 146 -13.61 -1.37 20.12
CA ALA A 146 -13.19 -0.18 19.40
C ALA A 146 -11.66 0.02 19.50
N VAL A 147 -11.04 0.46 18.41
CA VAL A 147 -9.60 0.75 18.35
C VAL A 147 -9.40 2.24 18.20
N LYS A 148 -8.61 2.83 19.10
CA LYS A 148 -8.32 4.27 19.09
C LYS A 148 -6.85 4.60 18.94
N ASN A 149 -5.94 3.68 19.25
CA ASN A 149 -4.51 3.95 19.24
C ASN A 149 -3.83 3.18 18.11
N ALA A 150 -2.92 3.84 17.40
CA ALA A 150 -2.15 3.19 16.34
C ALA A 150 -0.69 3.66 16.33
N VAL A 151 0.19 2.77 15.91
CA VAL A 151 1.54 3.10 15.41
C VAL A 151 1.51 2.85 13.91
N VAL A 152 1.93 3.83 13.11
CA VAL A 152 1.90 3.74 11.65
C VAL A 152 3.33 3.77 11.10
N SER A 153 3.67 2.86 10.20
CA SER A 153 4.98 2.86 9.55
C SER A 153 5.05 3.79 8.34
N VAL A 154 6.25 4.32 8.08
CA VAL A 154 6.58 5.10 6.88
C VAL A 154 8.00 4.75 6.40
N PRO A 155 8.35 5.02 5.12
CA PRO A 155 9.70 4.81 4.63
C PRO A 155 10.72 5.65 5.41
N ALA A 156 11.94 5.15 5.58
CA ALA A 156 12.96 5.86 6.34
C ALA A 156 13.33 7.23 5.73
N TYR A 157 13.28 7.36 4.39
CA TYR A 157 13.56 8.60 3.67
C TYR A 157 12.43 9.64 3.73
N PHE A 158 11.27 9.32 4.32
CA PHE A 158 10.18 10.31 4.44
C PHE A 158 10.64 11.52 5.24
N ASN A 159 10.46 12.70 4.65
CA ASN A 159 10.74 13.97 5.31
C ASN A 159 9.62 14.35 6.30
N ASP A 160 9.82 15.45 7.04
CA ASP A 160 8.88 15.90 8.08
C ASP A 160 7.48 16.19 7.54
N ALA A 161 7.36 16.75 6.33
CA ALA A 161 6.06 17.04 5.71
C ALA A 161 5.28 15.76 5.40
N GLN A 162 5.96 14.73 4.88
CA GLN A 162 5.33 13.43 4.57
C GLN A 162 4.95 12.67 5.84
N ARG A 163 5.79 12.72 6.88
CA ARG A 163 5.49 12.16 8.21
C ARG A 163 4.29 12.83 8.85
N GLN A 164 4.24 14.16 8.80
CA GLN A 164 3.13 14.93 9.34
C GLN A 164 1.84 14.64 8.58
N ALA A 165 1.86 14.64 7.25
CA ALA A 165 0.68 14.30 6.43
C ALA A 165 0.17 12.86 6.69
N THR A 166 1.07 11.90 6.93
CA THR A 166 0.68 10.53 7.32
C THR A 166 0.04 10.51 8.71
N LYS A 167 0.57 11.28 9.66
CA LYS A 167 -0.02 11.44 10.98
C LYS A 167 -1.41 12.09 10.91
N ASP A 168 -1.56 13.12 10.07
CA ASP A 168 -2.84 13.79 9.83
C ASP A 168 -3.87 12.84 9.22
N ALA A 169 -3.46 11.96 8.29
CA ALA A 169 -4.31 10.89 7.77
C ALA A 169 -4.84 9.98 8.90
N GLY A 170 -3.99 9.65 9.89
CA GLY A 170 -4.41 8.89 11.07
C GLY A 170 -5.41 9.65 11.94
N VAL A 171 -5.22 10.97 12.13
CA VAL A 171 -6.17 11.82 12.87
C VAL A 171 -7.51 11.88 12.15
N ILE A 172 -7.53 12.07 10.82
CA ILE A 172 -8.75 12.07 10.00
C ILE A 172 -9.47 10.70 10.10
N ALA A 173 -8.70 9.61 10.18
CA ALA A 173 -9.22 8.26 10.40
C ALA A 173 -9.76 8.03 11.83
N GLY A 174 -9.68 9.01 12.72
CA GLY A 174 -10.11 8.91 14.12
C GLY A 174 -9.19 8.06 14.99
N LEU A 175 -7.91 7.92 14.59
CA LEU A 175 -6.86 7.24 15.34
C LEU A 175 -5.98 8.27 16.06
N ASN A 176 -5.66 7.98 17.31
CA ASN A 176 -4.56 8.59 18.04
C ASN A 176 -3.25 7.91 17.59
N VAL A 177 -2.52 8.58 16.72
CA VAL A 177 -1.22 8.10 16.21
C VAL A 177 -0.15 8.32 17.29
N LEU A 178 0.12 7.26 18.06
CA LEU A 178 1.09 7.28 19.17
C LEU A 178 2.51 7.54 18.68
N ARG A 179 2.85 6.97 17.51
CA ARG A 179 4.16 7.10 16.89
C ARG A 179 4.08 6.84 15.40
N ILE A 180 4.86 7.61 14.64
CA ILE A 180 5.25 7.25 13.27
C ILE A 180 6.61 6.54 13.38
N ILE A 181 6.71 5.32 12.87
CA ILE A 181 7.94 4.53 12.91
C ILE A 181 8.48 4.30 11.50
N ASN A 182 9.80 4.19 11.37
CA ASN A 182 10.39 3.82 10.08
C ASN A 182 10.11 2.33 9.80
N GLU A 183 9.67 2.01 8.59
CA GLU A 183 9.50 0.65 8.08
C GLU A 183 10.72 -0.26 8.37
N PRO A 184 11.96 0.11 8.03
CA PRO A 184 13.11 -0.75 8.31
C PRO A 184 13.37 -0.92 9.81
N THR A 185 13.03 0.07 10.64
CA THR A 185 13.11 -0.07 12.11
C THR A 185 12.04 -1.02 12.63
N ALA A 186 10.81 -0.95 12.12
CA ALA A 186 9.75 -1.89 12.46
C ALA A 186 10.11 -3.34 12.07
N ALA A 187 10.69 -3.53 10.88
CA ALA A 187 11.20 -4.82 10.42
C ALA A 187 12.35 -5.33 11.31
N ALA A 188 13.29 -4.46 11.68
CA ALA A 188 14.38 -4.82 12.58
C ALA A 188 13.89 -5.19 13.99
N ILE A 189 12.87 -4.50 14.50
CA ILE A 189 12.20 -4.86 15.77
C ILE A 189 11.60 -6.26 15.65
N ALA A 190 10.85 -6.55 14.58
CA ALA A 190 10.28 -7.88 14.36
C ALA A 190 11.37 -8.97 14.35
N TYR A 191 12.47 -8.75 13.61
CA TYR A 191 13.62 -9.66 13.57
C TYR A 191 14.33 -9.83 14.92
N GLY A 192 14.54 -8.73 15.66
CA GLY A 192 15.22 -8.73 16.96
C GLY A 192 14.39 -9.39 18.07
N PHE A 193 13.05 -9.27 18.00
CA PHE A 193 12.14 -9.93 18.94
C PHE A 193 12.20 -11.46 18.84
N GLU A 194 12.25 -12.01 17.63
CA GLU A 194 12.35 -13.47 17.42
C GLU A 194 13.68 -14.06 17.93
N LYS A 195 14.73 -13.23 18.03
CA LYS A 195 16.08 -13.67 18.41
C LYS A 195 16.49 -13.33 19.83
N LYS A 196 15.53 -12.98 20.71
CA LYS A 196 15.77 -12.73 22.14
C LYS A 196 16.46 -13.95 22.79
N GLY A 197 17.75 -13.80 23.12
CA GLY A 197 18.52 -14.80 23.86
C GLY A 197 20.00 -14.95 23.50
N THR A 198 20.54 -14.29 22.46
CA THR A 198 21.88 -14.65 21.93
C THR A 198 22.90 -13.52 21.69
N ALA A 199 22.62 -12.25 22.03
CA ALA A 199 23.51 -11.16 21.62
C ALA A 199 23.91 -10.23 22.79
N VAL A 200 25.10 -10.46 23.33
CA VAL A 200 25.84 -9.49 24.18
C VAL A 200 26.66 -8.52 23.30
N CYS A 201 26.73 -8.75 21.98
CA CYS A 201 27.52 -7.96 21.04
C CYS A 201 26.65 -7.09 20.11
N VAL A 202 27.23 -5.97 19.70
CA VAL A 202 26.74 -5.10 18.63
C VAL A 202 26.58 -5.90 17.34
N ARG A 203 25.40 -5.86 16.72
CA ARG A 203 25.13 -6.52 15.43
C ARG A 203 24.73 -5.49 14.39
N ASN A 204 25.32 -5.58 13.21
CA ASN A 204 24.87 -4.83 12.05
C ASN A 204 23.85 -5.68 11.27
N VAL A 205 22.69 -5.10 10.98
CA VAL A 205 21.56 -5.72 10.30
C VAL A 205 21.27 -4.92 9.03
N LEU A 206 21.30 -5.58 7.88
CA LEU A 206 20.85 -5.00 6.62
C LEU A 206 19.39 -5.39 6.40
N ILE A 207 18.52 -4.40 6.27
CA ILE A 207 17.14 -4.57 5.84
C ILE A 207 17.10 -4.30 4.34
N PHE A 208 16.61 -5.27 3.59
CA PHE A 208 16.34 -5.18 2.16
C PHE A 208 14.83 -5.27 1.97
N ASP A 209 14.21 -4.16 1.59
CA ASP A 209 12.77 -4.04 1.40
C ASP A 209 12.47 -3.66 -0.05
N LEU A 210 12.00 -4.64 -0.83
CA LEU A 210 11.58 -4.45 -2.22
C LEU A 210 10.07 -4.64 -2.30
N GLY A 211 9.34 -3.53 -2.16
CA GLY A 211 7.89 -3.49 -2.12
C GLY A 211 7.24 -3.44 -3.49
N GLY A 212 5.97 -3.03 -3.52
CA GLY A 212 5.20 -2.89 -4.76
C GLY A 212 5.69 -1.79 -5.69
N GLY A 213 6.21 -0.69 -5.13
CA GLY A 213 6.66 0.46 -5.92
C GLY A 213 7.88 1.19 -5.33
N THR A 214 8.41 0.73 -4.21
CA THR A 214 9.57 1.33 -3.56
C THR A 214 10.58 0.24 -3.24
N PHE A 215 11.85 0.59 -3.36
CA PHE A 215 12.97 -0.24 -2.97
C PHE A 215 13.82 0.51 -1.95
N ASP A 216 13.98 -0.08 -0.78
CA ASP A 216 14.68 0.51 0.36
C ASP A 216 15.70 -0.48 0.92
N VAL A 217 16.92 0.02 1.13
CA VAL A 217 17.98 -0.69 1.83
C VAL A 217 18.42 0.14 3.03
N SER A 218 18.33 -0.44 4.22
CA SER A 218 18.75 0.23 5.45
C SER A 218 19.75 -0.63 6.22
N LEU A 219 20.86 -0.03 6.63
CA LEU A 219 21.81 -0.63 7.56
C LEU A 219 21.51 -0.12 8.96
N LEU A 220 21.21 -1.03 9.88
CA LEU A 220 20.95 -0.73 11.28
C LEU A 220 22.00 -1.39 12.16
N THR A 221 22.33 -0.73 13.26
CA THR A 221 23.09 -1.33 14.36
C THR A 221 22.13 -1.65 15.49
N MET A 222 22.23 -2.87 16.02
CA MET A 222 21.47 -3.35 17.15
C MET A 222 22.42 -3.58 18.33
N GLU A 223 22.20 -2.85 19.42
CA GLU A 223 22.98 -2.93 20.65
C GLU A 223 22.04 -2.78 21.85
N GLY A 224 22.09 -3.71 22.81
CA GLY A 224 21.29 -3.60 24.04
C GLY A 224 19.76 -3.54 23.85
N GLY A 225 19.23 -3.92 22.68
CA GLY A 225 17.80 -3.78 22.34
C GLY A 225 17.42 -2.43 21.75
N GLU A 226 18.38 -1.52 21.59
CA GLU A 226 18.25 -0.29 20.81
C GLU A 226 18.61 -0.54 19.35
N PHE A 227 17.90 0.16 18.46
CA PHE A 227 18.10 0.10 17.01
C PHE A 227 18.46 1.49 16.49
N GLU A 228 19.65 1.61 15.90
CA GLU A 228 20.13 2.85 15.29
C GLU A 228 20.25 2.66 13.79
N VAL A 229 19.63 3.54 13.00
CA VAL A 229 19.80 3.55 11.53
C VAL A 229 21.13 4.22 11.20
N LYS A 230 22.05 3.48 10.56
CA LYS A 230 23.37 3.98 10.16
C LYS A 230 23.38 4.56 8.75
N ALA A 231 22.65 3.92 7.84
CA ALA A 231 22.54 4.37 6.46
C ALA A 231 21.24 3.87 5.85
N THR A 232 20.69 4.65 4.93
CA THR A 232 19.53 4.29 4.11
C THR A 232 19.82 4.72 2.67
N ALA A 233 19.56 3.83 1.72
CA ALA A 233 19.62 4.07 0.28
C ALA A 233 18.46 3.32 -0.39
N GLY A 234 18.18 3.61 -1.66
CA GLY A 234 17.06 2.98 -2.33
C GLY A 234 16.65 3.68 -3.61
N ASP A 235 15.54 3.24 -4.17
CA ASP A 235 14.86 3.84 -5.31
C ASP A 235 13.36 3.94 -5.00
N THR A 236 12.85 5.16 -4.95
CA THR A 236 11.44 5.43 -4.63
C THR A 236 10.48 5.08 -5.75
N HIS A 237 10.99 4.68 -6.92
CA HIS A 237 10.25 4.39 -8.14
C HIS A 237 10.62 3.03 -8.75
N LEU A 238 11.11 2.12 -7.91
CA LEU A 238 11.38 0.73 -8.28
C LEU A 238 10.59 -0.23 -7.39
N GLY A 239 9.86 -1.16 -7.99
CA GLY A 239 9.21 -2.23 -7.23
C GLY A 239 8.56 -3.30 -8.09
N GLY A 240 7.69 -4.08 -7.43
CA GLY A 240 6.93 -5.16 -8.04
C GLY A 240 6.13 -4.76 -9.28
N GLU A 241 5.66 -3.51 -9.36
CA GLU A 241 4.88 -2.99 -10.50
C GLU A 241 5.73 -2.81 -11.77
N ASP A 242 7.03 -2.54 -11.64
CA ASP A 242 7.94 -2.46 -12.78
C ASP A 242 8.14 -3.83 -13.42
N PHE A 243 8.20 -4.87 -12.60
CA PHE A 243 8.23 -6.25 -13.10
C PHE A 243 6.93 -6.59 -13.83
N ASP A 244 5.78 -6.19 -13.27
CA ASP A 244 4.48 -6.35 -13.92
C ASP A 244 4.43 -5.58 -15.25
N ASN A 245 4.96 -4.34 -15.31
CA ASN A 245 5.07 -3.54 -16.52
C ASN A 245 5.88 -4.24 -17.62
N ARG A 246 7.03 -4.84 -17.27
CA ARG A 246 7.86 -5.58 -18.22
C ARG A 246 7.14 -6.81 -18.77
N MET A 247 6.44 -7.55 -17.91
CA MET A 247 5.60 -8.68 -18.34
C MET A 247 4.46 -8.22 -19.27
N VAL A 248 3.72 -7.16 -18.89
CA VAL A 248 2.65 -6.60 -19.72
C VAL A 248 3.19 -6.21 -21.10
N ASN A 249 4.29 -5.48 -21.18
CA ASN A 249 4.89 -5.08 -22.44
C ASN A 249 5.27 -6.28 -23.31
N HIS A 250 5.83 -7.33 -22.71
CA HIS A 250 6.13 -8.58 -23.41
C HIS A 250 4.86 -9.20 -24.01
N PHE A 251 3.78 -9.32 -23.24
CA PHE A 251 2.54 -9.93 -23.71
C PHE A 251 1.73 -9.06 -24.66
N VAL A 252 1.85 -7.73 -24.59
CA VAL A 252 1.31 -6.82 -25.62
C VAL A 252 1.95 -7.13 -26.97
N GLN A 253 3.27 -7.28 -27.03
CA GLN A 253 3.97 -7.66 -28.26
C GLN A 253 3.62 -9.08 -28.71
N GLU A 254 3.47 -10.01 -27.76
CA GLU A 254 3.07 -11.38 -28.08
C GLU A 254 1.64 -11.45 -28.64
N PHE A 255 0.70 -10.73 -28.04
CA PHE A 255 -0.68 -10.63 -28.53
C PHE A 255 -0.72 -10.03 -29.93
N LYS A 256 0.05 -8.96 -30.17
CA LYS A 256 0.21 -8.36 -31.50
C LYS A 256 0.78 -9.33 -32.52
N ARG A 257 1.76 -10.15 -32.14
CA ARG A 257 2.32 -11.20 -33.00
C ARG A 257 1.32 -12.32 -33.30
N LYS A 258 0.58 -12.81 -32.28
CA LYS A 258 -0.36 -13.93 -32.40
C LYS A 258 -1.65 -13.55 -33.14
N HIS A 259 -2.20 -12.37 -32.84
CA HIS A 259 -3.54 -11.96 -33.29
C HIS A 259 -3.53 -10.77 -34.26
N ARG A 260 -2.36 -10.19 -34.56
CA ARG A 260 -2.19 -9.02 -35.45
C ARG A 260 -2.97 -7.78 -35.01
N LYS A 261 -3.30 -7.67 -33.71
CA LYS A 261 -4.00 -6.53 -33.11
C LYS A 261 -3.17 -5.91 -31.99
N ASP A 262 -3.21 -4.59 -31.90
CA ASP A 262 -2.43 -3.84 -30.91
C ASP A 262 -3.34 -3.35 -29.77
N ILE A 263 -3.11 -3.85 -28.57
CA ILE A 263 -3.90 -3.51 -27.38
C ILE A 263 -3.33 -2.30 -26.61
N SER A 264 -2.21 -1.74 -27.06
CA SER A 264 -1.51 -0.64 -26.36
C SER A 264 -2.39 0.61 -26.17
N GLY A 265 -3.40 0.79 -27.03
CA GLY A 265 -4.35 1.90 -26.96
C GLY A 265 -5.62 1.61 -26.16
N ASP A 266 -5.80 0.42 -25.60
CA ASP A 266 -6.99 0.04 -24.83
C ASP A 266 -6.66 -0.09 -23.33
N PRO A 267 -7.00 0.94 -22.52
CA PRO A 267 -6.73 0.92 -21.07
C PRO A 267 -7.38 -0.25 -20.34
N ARG A 268 -8.54 -0.73 -20.81
CA ARG A 268 -9.28 -1.84 -20.19
C ARG A 268 -8.56 -3.16 -20.47
N ALA A 269 -8.14 -3.39 -21.72
CA ALA A 269 -7.35 -4.56 -22.09
C ALA A 269 -6.02 -4.60 -21.33
N LEU A 270 -5.29 -3.47 -21.30
CA LEU A 270 -4.03 -3.36 -20.56
C LEU A 270 -4.21 -3.63 -19.06
N ARG A 271 -5.29 -3.16 -18.44
CA ARG A 271 -5.55 -3.43 -17.02
C ARG A 271 -5.86 -4.91 -16.77
N LYS A 272 -6.68 -5.55 -17.61
CA LYS A 272 -6.95 -7.01 -17.51
C LYS A 272 -5.64 -7.80 -17.59
N LEU A 273 -4.80 -7.50 -18.58
CA LEU A 273 -3.51 -8.16 -18.78
C LEU A 273 -2.57 -7.93 -17.60
N ARG A 274 -2.52 -6.72 -17.04
CA ARG A 274 -1.72 -6.41 -15.85
C ARG A 274 -2.10 -7.23 -14.63
N VAL A 275 -3.40 -7.41 -14.36
CA VAL A 275 -3.88 -8.25 -13.25
C VAL A 275 -3.43 -9.70 -13.44
N ALA A 276 -3.49 -10.22 -14.67
CA ALA A 276 -3.00 -11.56 -14.97
C ALA A 276 -1.46 -11.66 -14.83
N CYS A 277 -0.71 -10.64 -15.26
CA CYS A 277 0.74 -10.57 -15.09
C CYS A 277 1.16 -10.54 -13.62
N GLU A 278 0.48 -9.75 -12.78
CA GLU A 278 0.74 -9.69 -11.33
C GLU A 278 0.54 -11.07 -10.69
N ARG A 279 -0.55 -11.78 -11.06
CA ARG A 279 -0.82 -13.14 -10.60
C ARG A 279 0.23 -14.14 -11.09
N ALA A 280 0.63 -14.05 -12.35
CA ALA A 280 1.67 -14.88 -12.94
C ALA A 280 3.02 -14.69 -12.23
N LYS A 281 3.45 -13.43 -12.03
CA LYS A 281 4.66 -13.07 -11.28
C LYS A 281 4.69 -13.71 -9.89
N ARG A 282 3.59 -13.62 -9.15
CA ARG A 282 3.47 -14.23 -7.81
C ARG A 282 3.59 -15.75 -7.87
N THR A 283 2.97 -16.39 -8.87
CA THR A 283 3.03 -17.84 -9.06
C THR A 283 4.45 -18.31 -9.34
N LEU A 284 5.15 -17.62 -10.25
CA LEU A 284 6.55 -17.88 -10.64
C LEU A 284 7.57 -17.68 -9.52
N SER A 285 7.19 -17.05 -8.41
CA SER A 285 8.05 -16.98 -7.22
C SER A 285 8.18 -18.34 -6.52
N SER A 286 7.34 -19.32 -6.89
CA SER A 286 7.32 -20.67 -6.31
C SER A 286 7.30 -21.79 -7.36
N THR A 287 7.11 -21.45 -8.63
CA THR A 287 7.06 -22.39 -9.76
C THR A 287 7.97 -21.93 -10.89
N VAL A 288 8.42 -22.87 -11.73
CA VAL A 288 9.31 -22.59 -12.88
C VAL A 288 8.55 -22.08 -14.11
N GLN A 289 7.24 -22.29 -14.14
CA GLN A 289 6.37 -21.86 -15.24
C GLN A 289 4.95 -21.61 -14.74
N THR A 290 4.19 -20.80 -15.48
CA THR A 290 2.78 -20.51 -15.24
C THR A 290 2.03 -20.30 -16.55
N GLN A 291 0.70 -20.37 -16.48
CA GLN A 291 -0.18 -19.99 -17.57
C GLN A 291 -0.74 -18.58 -17.34
N ILE A 292 -0.88 -17.84 -18.44
CA ILE A 292 -1.62 -16.59 -18.50
C ILE A 292 -2.85 -16.83 -19.36
N GLU A 293 -4.00 -16.60 -18.75
CA GLU A 293 -5.32 -16.78 -19.33
C GLU A 293 -6.14 -15.53 -19.05
N VAL A 294 -6.60 -14.88 -20.12
CA VAL A 294 -7.45 -13.69 -20.05
C VAL A 294 -8.56 -13.78 -21.08
N ASP A 295 -9.77 -14.05 -20.60
CA ASP A 295 -10.96 -14.09 -21.43
C ASP A 295 -11.35 -12.72 -21.97
N CYS A 296 -11.75 -12.69 -23.24
CA CYS A 296 -12.16 -11.50 -23.97
C CYS A 296 -11.21 -10.32 -23.71
N LEU A 297 -9.89 -10.55 -23.88
CA LEU A 297 -8.87 -9.54 -23.62
C LEU A 297 -9.10 -8.32 -24.51
N PHE A 298 -9.32 -8.52 -25.80
CA PHE A 298 -9.53 -7.43 -26.76
C PHE A 298 -10.42 -7.86 -27.94
N GLU A 299 -11.46 -7.08 -28.25
CA GLU A 299 -12.41 -7.36 -29.35
C GLU A 299 -12.95 -8.80 -29.38
N GLY A 300 -13.27 -9.36 -28.20
CA GLY A 300 -13.77 -10.73 -28.05
C GLY A 300 -12.73 -11.83 -28.24
N ILE A 301 -11.45 -11.48 -28.37
CA ILE A 301 -10.35 -12.43 -28.48
C ILE A 301 -9.84 -12.77 -27.08
N ASP A 302 -9.81 -14.07 -26.78
CA ASP A 302 -9.17 -14.60 -25.58
C ASP A 302 -7.66 -14.67 -25.75
N PHE A 303 -6.92 -14.47 -24.66
CA PHE A 303 -5.47 -14.58 -24.67
C PHE A 303 -4.98 -15.70 -23.75
N PHE A 304 -4.31 -16.67 -24.35
CA PHE A 304 -3.72 -17.82 -23.68
C PHE A 304 -2.23 -17.95 -24.04
N THR A 305 -1.38 -18.02 -23.03
CA THR A 305 0.05 -18.30 -23.22
C THR A 305 0.70 -18.93 -21.99
N ASN A 306 1.77 -19.71 -22.22
CA ASN A 306 2.64 -20.23 -21.17
C ASN A 306 3.80 -19.25 -20.99
N PHE A 307 4.24 -19.04 -19.76
CA PHE A 307 5.39 -18.20 -19.44
C PHE A 307 6.31 -18.88 -18.42
N THR A 308 7.61 -18.66 -18.60
CA THR A 308 8.71 -19.22 -17.80
C THR A 308 9.58 -18.09 -17.28
#